data_AF-A0A8I1RYG3-F1
#
_entry.id   AF-A0A8I1RYG3-F1
#
_cell.length_a   1.000
_cell.length_b   1.000
_cell.length_c   1.000
_cell.angle_alpha   90.00
_cell.angle_beta   90.00
_cell.angle_gamma   90.00
#
_symmetry.space_group_name_H-M   'P 1'
#
loop_
_entity.id
_entity.type
_entity.pdbx_description
1 polymer ?
#
loop_
_entity_poly.entity_id
_entity_poly.type
_entity_poly.pdbx_seq_one_letter_code
_entity_poly.pdbx_strand_id
1 'polypeptide(L)'
;MMRKLILTLTLCFALPTALLAATSAFAATVRIVVPARDIARGDVIGESDLTYVTVDGNALMSGVATSMDEIKGMQARRVLGAGQPLRGTDVRRPIVVSKGQVVTMVFSAPGVEVTATGRAMTEGGVGDTVTVQNPASYRMISATVTAPGTVRADGGVISSPTRTASR
;
A
#
# COMPACT_ATOMS: atom_id res chain seq x y z
N MET A 1 57.02 -31.70 62.11
CA MET A 1 58.46 -31.98 61.89
C MET A 1 58.58 -32.97 60.74
N MET A 2 58.85 -32.45 59.53
CA MET A 2 59.48 -33.10 58.35
C MET A 2 58.82 -34.37 57.77
N ARG A 3 58.72 -34.67 56.47
CA ARG A 3 59.18 -34.11 55.18
C ARG A 3 58.64 -35.07 54.08
N LYS A 4 58.67 -34.60 52.82
CA LYS A 4 58.64 -35.28 51.50
C LYS A 4 57.27 -35.27 50.78
N LEU A 5 57.09 -34.54 49.67
CA LEU A 5 57.71 -34.51 48.32
C LEU A 5 57.04 -35.48 47.32
N ILE A 6 56.36 -34.86 46.33
CA ILE A 6 56.34 -35.15 44.88
C ILE A 6 55.83 -36.52 44.43
N LEU A 7 54.74 -36.54 43.66
CA LEU A 7 54.83 -36.78 42.20
C LEU A 7 53.50 -36.52 41.49
N THR A 8 53.56 -35.57 40.57
CA THR A 8 52.56 -35.21 39.56
C THR A 8 52.14 -36.43 38.74
N LEU A 9 50.84 -36.74 38.73
CA LEU A 9 50.26 -37.78 37.90
C LEU A 9 48.85 -37.37 37.47
N THR A 10 48.71 -36.79 36.28
CA THR A 10 47.50 -37.01 35.47
C THR A 10 47.83 -36.73 34.01
N LEU A 11 47.98 -37.82 33.25
CA LEU A 11 48.15 -37.84 31.80
C LEU A 11 46.85 -38.37 31.19
N CYS A 12 46.38 -37.68 30.13
CA CYS A 12 45.45 -38.14 29.09
C CYS A 12 44.00 -38.48 29.47
N PHE A 13 43.05 -37.73 28.87
CA PHE A 13 41.95 -38.20 28.00
C PHE A 13 41.02 -36.99 27.71
N ALA A 14 41.18 -36.30 26.59
CA ALA A 14 40.48 -36.55 25.32
C ALA A 14 38.96 -36.25 25.36
N LEU A 15 38.63 -35.11 24.72
CA LEU A 15 37.41 -34.70 24.00
C LEU A 15 36.71 -33.40 24.49
N PRO A 16 36.22 -32.58 23.53
CA PRO A 16 35.93 -31.17 23.74
C PRO A 16 34.46 -30.99 24.12
N THR A 17 34.16 -30.53 25.33
CA THR A 17 32.79 -30.24 25.74
C THR A 17 32.36 -28.85 25.27
N ALA A 18 31.91 -28.85 24.02
CA ALA A 18 30.76 -28.13 23.49
C ALA A 18 30.42 -26.76 24.10
N LEU A 19 30.79 -25.74 23.33
CA LEU A 19 30.23 -24.40 23.30
C LEU A 19 28.69 -24.47 23.22
N LEU A 20 28.00 -24.34 24.37
CA LEU A 20 26.55 -24.18 24.38
C LEU A 20 26.23 -22.70 24.10
N ALA A 21 26.44 -22.27 22.85
CA ALA A 21 25.79 -21.08 22.34
C ALA A 21 24.30 -21.42 22.18
N ALA A 22 23.54 -21.27 23.26
CA ALA A 22 22.08 -21.22 23.21
C ALA A 22 21.70 -19.92 22.50
N THR A 23 21.81 -19.89 21.17
CA THR A 23 21.14 -18.89 20.35
C THR A 23 19.65 -19.18 20.46
N SER A 24 18.99 -18.54 21.41
CA SER A 24 17.53 -18.49 21.44
C SER A 24 17.09 -17.83 20.13
N ALA A 25 16.64 -18.64 19.18
CA ALA A 25 15.87 -18.13 18.06
C ALA A 25 14.59 -17.57 18.68
N PHE A 26 14.58 -16.27 18.99
CA PHE A 26 13.36 -15.54 19.26
C PHE A 26 12.53 -15.65 17.99
N ALA A 27 11.62 -16.63 17.96
CA ALA A 27 10.57 -16.68 16.97
C ALA A 27 9.71 -15.45 17.21
N ALA A 28 10.06 -14.35 16.54
CA ALA A 28 9.30 -13.13 16.60
C ALA A 28 7.97 -13.39 15.88
N THR A 29 6.96 -13.86 16.63
CA THR A 29 5.59 -13.96 16.13
C THR A 29 5.07 -12.55 15.88
N VAL A 30 4.59 -12.30 14.66
CA VAL A 30 4.06 -11.00 14.24
C VAL A 30 2.58 -11.17 13.93
N ARG A 31 1.78 -10.21 14.39
CA ARG A 31 0.36 -10.13 14.07
C ARG A 31 0.20 -9.40 12.75
N ILE A 32 -0.41 -10.05 11.77
CA ILE A 32 -0.67 -9.49 10.43
C ILE A 32 -2.16 -9.43 10.14
N VAL A 33 -2.52 -8.55 9.21
CA VAL A 33 -3.89 -8.44 8.69
C VAL A 33 -4.02 -9.31 7.44
N VAL A 34 -5.04 -10.16 7.41
CA VAL A 34 -5.38 -11.00 6.27
C VAL A 34 -6.87 -10.88 5.92
N PRO A 35 -7.26 -11.13 4.66
CA PRO A 35 -8.66 -11.20 4.29
C PRO A 35 -9.37 -12.36 5.01
N ALA A 36 -10.54 -12.10 5.58
CA ALA A 36 -11.41 -13.12 6.18
C ALA A 36 -12.18 -13.93 5.13
N ARG A 37 -12.36 -13.36 3.93
CA ARG A 37 -12.99 -13.97 2.77
C ARG A 37 -12.24 -13.60 1.49
N ASP A 38 -12.59 -14.23 0.38
CA ASP A 38 -12.10 -13.81 -0.92
C ASP A 38 -12.67 -12.43 -1.28
N ILE A 39 -11.78 -11.51 -1.66
CA ILE A 39 -12.11 -10.15 -2.08
C ILE A 39 -11.78 -10.02 -3.56
N ALA A 40 -12.77 -9.62 -4.36
CA ALA A 40 -12.59 -9.49 -5.79
C ALA A 40 -11.76 -8.23 -6.13
N ARG A 41 -11.15 -8.24 -7.32
CA ARG A 41 -10.47 -7.06 -7.84
C ARG A 41 -11.47 -5.92 -7.99
N GLY A 42 -11.15 -4.77 -7.41
CA GLY A 42 -12.00 -3.58 -7.49
C GLY A 42 -12.98 -3.43 -6.32
N ASP A 43 -13.08 -4.41 -5.42
CA ASP A 43 -13.91 -4.27 -4.22
C ASP A 43 -13.24 -3.36 -3.19
N VAL A 44 -14.06 -2.59 -2.47
CA VAL A 44 -13.62 -1.80 -1.31
C VAL A 44 -13.58 -2.72 -0.09
N ILE A 45 -12.45 -2.74 0.60
CA ILE A 45 -12.20 -3.59 1.75
C ILE A 45 -12.88 -3.00 2.98
N GLY A 46 -13.88 -3.71 3.49
CA GLY A 46 -14.54 -3.38 4.75
C GLY A 46 -13.79 -3.90 5.97
N GLU A 47 -14.18 -3.42 7.16
CA GLU A 47 -13.63 -3.92 8.43
C GLU A 47 -13.98 -5.40 8.68
N SER A 48 -15.18 -5.82 8.28
CA SER A 48 -15.64 -7.22 8.37
C SER A 48 -14.89 -8.17 7.44
N ASP A 49 -14.22 -7.64 6.42
CA ASP A 49 -13.47 -8.44 5.45
C ASP A 49 -12.04 -8.74 5.92
N LEU A 50 -11.64 -8.18 7.06
CA LEU A 50 -10.28 -8.29 7.60
C LEU A 50 -10.30 -9.06 8.91
N THR A 51 -9.27 -9.87 9.12
CA THR A 51 -9.00 -10.54 10.39
C THR A 51 -7.50 -10.51 10.69
N TYR A 52 -7.16 -10.72 11.95
CA TYR A 52 -5.78 -10.81 12.37
C TYR A 52 -5.35 -12.27 12.48
N VAL A 53 -4.16 -12.56 11.97
CA VAL A 53 -3.52 -13.86 12.14
C VAL A 53 -2.11 -13.63 12.67
N THR A 54 -1.69 -14.46 13.62
CA THR A 54 -0.32 -14.48 14.12
C THR A 54 0.46 -15.47 13.28
N VAL A 55 1.56 -15.00 12.69
CA VAL A 55 2.46 -15.83 11.90
C VAL A 55 3.90 -15.62 12.34
N ASP A 56 4.77 -16.58 12.01
CA ASP A 56 6.19 -16.46 12.27
C ASP A 56 6.77 -15.30 11.44
N GLY A 57 7.35 -14.30 12.11
CA GLY A 57 7.91 -13.12 11.45
C GLY A 57 9.04 -13.45 10.47
N ASN A 58 9.69 -14.60 10.63
CA ASN A 58 10.72 -15.09 9.71
C ASN A 58 10.15 -15.56 8.36
N ALA A 59 8.85 -15.89 8.30
CA ALA A 59 8.14 -16.27 7.08
C ALA A 59 7.48 -15.07 6.37
N LEU A 60 7.53 -13.87 6.95
CA LEU A 60 6.92 -12.69 6.38
C LEU A 60 7.81 -12.08 5.29
N MET A 61 7.22 -11.87 4.12
CA MET A 61 7.81 -10.99 3.11
C MET A 61 7.69 -9.53 3.56
N SER A 62 8.66 -8.70 3.16
CA SER A 62 8.63 -7.27 3.45
C SER A 62 7.36 -6.59 2.89
N GLY A 63 6.80 -5.65 3.65
CA GLY A 63 5.65 -4.84 3.24
C GLY A 63 4.27 -5.47 3.46
N VAL A 64 4.18 -6.52 4.30
CA VAL A 64 2.90 -7.08 4.76
C VAL A 64 2.22 -6.11 5.72
N ALA A 65 0.92 -5.93 5.55
CA ALA A 65 0.11 -5.05 6.38
C ALA A 65 -0.04 -5.62 7.80
N THR A 66 0.33 -4.81 8.80
CA THR A 66 0.25 -5.18 10.22
C THR A 66 -0.90 -4.48 10.93
N SER A 67 -1.41 -3.37 10.37
CA SER A 67 -2.53 -2.60 10.91
C SER A 67 -3.74 -2.64 9.99
N MET A 68 -4.93 -2.83 10.57
CA MET A 68 -6.19 -2.76 9.82
C MET A 68 -6.42 -1.37 9.21
N ASP A 69 -5.97 -0.30 9.89
CA ASP A 69 -6.23 1.08 9.44
C ASP A 69 -5.49 1.43 8.14
N GLU A 70 -4.41 0.71 7.81
CA GLU A 70 -3.70 0.88 6.54
C GLU A 70 -4.48 0.32 5.35
N ILE A 71 -5.38 -0.64 5.61
CA ILE A 71 -6.05 -1.44 4.57
C ILE A 71 -7.55 -1.15 4.51
N LYS A 72 -8.16 -0.81 5.64
CA LYS A 72 -9.59 -0.51 5.74
C LYS A 72 -9.95 0.66 4.83
N GLY A 73 -11.00 0.50 4.04
CA GLY A 73 -11.47 1.53 3.10
C GLY A 73 -10.62 1.66 1.84
N MET A 74 -9.59 0.82 1.67
CA MET A 74 -8.85 0.73 0.41
C MET A 74 -9.55 -0.21 -0.56
N GLN A 75 -9.22 -0.11 -1.85
CA GLN A 75 -9.75 -0.97 -2.90
C GLN A 75 -8.73 -2.01 -3.33
N ALA A 76 -9.16 -3.25 -3.52
CA ALA A 76 -8.32 -4.35 -3.94
C ALA A 76 -7.82 -4.16 -5.39
N ARG A 77 -6.51 -4.17 -5.60
CA ARG A 77 -5.88 -4.05 -6.93
C ARG A 77 -5.90 -5.37 -7.71
N ARG A 78 -5.91 -6.48 -6.99
CA ARG A 78 -5.99 -7.87 -7.47
C ARG A 78 -6.97 -8.67 -6.61
N VAL A 79 -7.25 -9.91 -6.99
CA VAL A 79 -8.01 -10.83 -6.14
C VAL A 79 -7.18 -11.15 -4.90
N LEU A 80 -7.79 -11.01 -3.73
CA LEU A 80 -7.18 -11.31 -2.44
C LEU A 80 -7.85 -12.55 -1.89
N GLY A 81 -7.08 -13.63 -1.70
CA GLY A 81 -7.58 -14.88 -1.15
C GLY A 81 -7.71 -14.82 0.37
N ALA A 82 -8.72 -15.51 0.91
CA ALA A 82 -8.88 -15.64 2.35
C ALA A 82 -7.60 -16.20 3.02
N GLY A 83 -7.20 -15.61 4.14
CA GLY A 83 -6.02 -16.01 4.91
C GLY A 83 -4.67 -15.69 4.29
N GLN A 84 -4.63 -15.10 3.08
CA GLN A 84 -3.36 -14.75 2.43
C GLN A 84 -2.76 -13.45 3.02
N PRO A 85 -1.43 -13.38 3.19
CA PRO A 85 -0.77 -12.14 3.58
C PRO A 85 -1.01 -11.03 2.57
N LEU A 86 -1.53 -9.89 3.04
CA LEU A 86 -1.81 -8.73 2.21
C LEU A 86 -0.65 -7.74 2.27
N ARG A 87 -0.27 -7.18 1.12
CA ARG A 87 0.74 -6.11 1.06
C ARG A 87 0.11 -4.79 0.70
N GLY A 88 0.76 -3.70 1.11
CA GLY A 88 0.34 -2.35 0.70
C GLY A 88 0.25 -2.16 -0.83
N THR A 89 1.05 -2.91 -1.61
CA THR A 89 1.02 -2.90 -3.09
C THR A 89 -0.22 -3.56 -3.71
N ASP A 90 -0.94 -4.35 -2.92
CA ASP A 90 -2.11 -5.12 -3.34
C ASP A 90 -3.41 -4.33 -3.23
N VAL A 91 -3.33 -3.18 -2.57
CA VAL A 91 -4.43 -2.26 -2.36
C VAL A 91 -4.10 -0.91 -2.96
N ARG A 92 -5.14 -0.13 -3.26
CA ARG A 92 -5.03 1.24 -3.75
C ARG A 92 -6.16 2.07 -3.16
N ARG A 93 -6.09 3.39 -3.29
CA ARG A 93 -7.22 4.26 -2.96
C ARG A 93 -8.44 3.86 -3.82
N PRO A 94 -9.66 3.87 -3.26
CA PRO A 94 -10.86 3.61 -4.04
C PRO A 94 -10.99 4.57 -5.21
N ILE A 95 -11.20 4.00 -6.40
CA ILE A 95 -11.56 4.79 -7.57
C ILE A 95 -12.98 5.33 -7.35
N VAL A 96 -13.10 6.65 -7.24
CA VAL A 96 -14.39 7.34 -7.09
C VAL A 96 -14.82 8.05 -8.37
N VAL A 97 -13.90 8.17 -9.34
CA VAL A 97 -14.15 8.66 -10.70
C VAL A 97 -13.63 7.62 -11.68
N SER A 98 -14.52 7.04 -12.48
CA SER A 98 -14.18 6.07 -13.51
C SER A 98 -13.96 6.74 -14.87
N LYS A 99 -13.15 6.12 -15.73
CA LYS A 99 -13.00 6.56 -17.11
C LYS A 99 -14.35 6.56 -17.84
N GLY A 100 -14.64 7.67 -18.52
CA GLY A 100 -15.87 7.90 -19.27
C GLY A 100 -17.04 8.41 -18.43
N GLN A 101 -16.91 8.45 -17.10
CA GLN A 101 -17.94 8.93 -16.18
C GLN A 101 -18.18 10.44 -16.38
N VAL A 102 -19.45 10.84 -16.30
CA VAL A 102 -19.83 12.25 -16.24
C VAL A 102 -19.53 12.78 -14.84
N VAL A 103 -18.74 13.84 -14.75
CA VAL A 103 -18.29 14.44 -13.50
C VAL A 103 -18.66 15.93 -13.44
N THR A 104 -18.85 16.43 -12.24
CA THR A 104 -19.00 17.87 -11.97
C THR A 104 -17.63 18.47 -11.73
N MET A 105 -17.23 19.36 -12.62
CA MET A 105 -16.02 20.17 -12.52
C MET A 105 -16.32 21.44 -11.72
N VAL A 106 -15.59 21.63 -10.64
CA VAL A 106 -15.63 22.83 -9.80
C VAL A 106 -14.40 23.67 -10.11
N PHE A 107 -14.63 24.89 -10.58
CA PHE A 107 -13.60 25.90 -10.76
C PHE A 107 -13.74 26.93 -9.64
N SER A 108 -12.62 27.27 -9.00
CA SER A 108 -12.61 28.22 -7.91
C SER A 108 -11.62 29.33 -8.23
N ALA A 109 -12.12 30.55 -8.23
CA ALA A 109 -11.35 31.78 -8.32
C ALA A 109 -11.65 32.63 -7.07
N PRO A 110 -10.81 33.63 -6.73
CA PRO A 110 -11.11 34.52 -5.61
C PRO A 110 -12.51 35.13 -5.72
N GLY A 111 -13.40 34.78 -4.79
CA GLY A 111 -14.77 35.29 -4.73
C GLY A 111 -15.79 34.63 -5.68
N VAL A 112 -15.40 33.63 -6.48
CA VAL A 112 -16.30 32.98 -7.45
C VAL A 112 -16.05 31.48 -7.50
N GLU A 113 -17.12 30.70 -7.43
CA GLU A 113 -17.12 29.25 -7.69
C GLU A 113 -18.03 28.96 -8.87
N VAL A 114 -17.49 28.33 -9.91
CA VAL A 114 -18.23 27.97 -11.12
C VAL A 114 -18.24 26.45 -11.25
N THR A 115 -19.42 25.88 -11.48
CA THR A 115 -19.58 24.46 -11.75
C THR A 115 -19.86 24.22 -13.22
N ALA A 116 -19.28 23.16 -13.77
CA ALA A 116 -19.50 22.73 -15.14
C ALA A 116 -19.55 21.21 -15.21
N THR A 117 -20.22 20.67 -16.23
CA THR A 117 -20.19 19.22 -16.47
C THR A 117 -19.00 18.86 -17.36
N GLY A 118 -18.35 17.75 -17.03
CA GLY A 118 -17.24 17.18 -17.80
C GLY A 118 -17.36 15.68 -17.92
N ARG A 119 -16.55 15.11 -18.82
CA ARG A 119 -16.41 13.66 -18.97
C ARG A 119 -14.99 13.23 -18.60
N ALA A 120 -14.86 12.39 -17.59
CA ALA A 120 -13.57 11.87 -17.16
C ALA A 120 -12.95 11.02 -18.28
N MET A 121 -11.69 11.29 -18.64
CA MET A 121 -10.93 10.54 -19.64
C MET A 121 -9.99 9.52 -18.98
N THR A 122 -9.70 9.71 -17.69
CA THR A 122 -8.92 8.82 -16.84
C THR A 122 -9.70 8.48 -15.58
N GLU A 123 -9.38 7.35 -14.96
CA GLU A 123 -9.90 6.99 -13.64
C GLU A 123 -9.03 7.59 -12.52
N GLY A 124 -9.60 7.79 -11.34
CA GLY A 124 -8.89 8.30 -10.17
C GLY A 124 -9.69 8.16 -8.87
N GLY A 125 -8.96 8.01 -7.77
CA GLY A 125 -9.48 8.12 -6.42
C GLY A 125 -9.41 9.55 -5.88
N VAL A 126 -9.94 9.77 -4.68
CA VAL A 126 -9.86 11.09 -4.02
C VAL A 126 -8.40 11.52 -3.85
N GLY A 127 -8.09 12.72 -4.32
CA GLY A 127 -6.75 13.31 -4.33
C GLY A 127 -5.94 13.05 -5.61
N ASP A 128 -6.40 12.17 -6.49
CA ASP A 128 -5.70 11.89 -7.75
C ASP A 128 -6.01 12.97 -8.81
N THR A 129 -5.04 13.25 -9.67
CA THR A 129 -5.25 14.10 -10.86
C THR A 129 -5.86 13.26 -11.98
N VAL A 130 -7.00 13.71 -12.49
CA VAL A 130 -7.70 13.13 -13.64
C VAL A 130 -7.81 14.12 -14.80
N THR A 131 -7.75 13.62 -16.02
CA THR A 131 -8.05 14.41 -17.22
C THR A 131 -9.55 14.36 -17.49
N VAL A 132 -10.16 15.52 -17.71
CA VAL A 132 -11.60 15.66 -17.95
C VAL A 132 -11.81 16.43 -19.24
N GLN A 133 -12.66 15.93 -20.12
CA GLN A 133 -13.06 16.61 -21.33
C GLN A 133 -14.33 17.42 -21.07
N ASN A 134 -14.32 18.71 -21.41
CA ASN A 134 -15.54 19.51 -21.43
C ASN A 134 -16.34 19.16 -22.70
N PRO A 135 -17.59 18.66 -22.61
CA PRO A 135 -18.38 18.26 -23.77
C PRO A 135 -18.80 19.43 -24.67
N ALA A 136 -18.86 20.66 -24.15
CA ALA A 136 -19.25 21.84 -24.92
C ALA A 136 -18.10 22.42 -25.75
N SER A 137 -16.86 22.34 -25.26
CA SER A 137 -15.68 22.92 -25.94
C SER A 137 -14.68 21.89 -26.44
N TYR A 138 -14.90 20.60 -26.13
CA TYR A 138 -13.99 19.47 -26.38
C TYR A 138 -12.59 19.62 -25.79
N ARG A 139 -12.36 20.64 -24.94
CA ARG A 139 -11.07 20.88 -24.29
C ARG A 139 -10.81 19.86 -23.19
N MET A 140 -9.56 19.43 -23.09
CA MET A 140 -9.06 18.59 -22.00
C MET A 140 -8.58 19.47 -20.86
N ILE A 141 -9.00 19.14 -19.65
CA ILE A 141 -8.75 19.91 -18.43
C ILE A 141 -8.21 18.96 -17.38
N SER A 142 -7.10 19.33 -16.75
CA SER A 142 -6.58 18.60 -15.59
C SER A 142 -7.34 19.04 -14.35
N ALA A 143 -7.86 18.07 -13.59
CA ALA A 143 -8.61 18.31 -12.38
C ALA A 143 -8.25 17.29 -11.30
N THR A 144 -8.32 17.69 -10.04
CA THR A 144 -8.08 16.83 -8.88
C THR A 144 -9.40 16.30 -8.35
N VAL A 145 -9.51 15.00 -8.12
CA VAL A 145 -10.73 14.38 -7.59
C VAL A 145 -10.92 14.79 -6.13
N THR A 146 -12.05 15.43 -5.82
CA THR A 146 -12.37 15.87 -4.45
C THR A 146 -13.40 14.96 -3.78
N ALA A 147 -14.34 14.42 -4.55
CA ALA A 147 -15.40 13.56 -4.06
C ALA A 147 -15.91 12.64 -5.20
N PRO A 148 -16.76 11.64 -4.90
CA PRO A 148 -17.37 10.82 -5.94
C PRO A 148 -18.11 11.68 -6.97
N GLY A 149 -17.70 11.55 -8.24
CA GLY A 149 -18.27 12.33 -9.34
C GLY A 149 -17.93 13.83 -9.35
N THR A 150 -17.08 14.32 -8.44
CA THR A 150 -16.73 15.74 -8.34
C THR A 150 -15.21 15.93 -8.43
N VAL A 151 -14.81 16.86 -9.27
CA VAL A 151 -13.40 17.17 -9.53
C VAL A 151 -13.19 18.68 -9.45
N ARG A 152 -12.05 19.11 -8.91
CA ARG A 152 -11.66 20.52 -8.85
C ARG A 152 -10.63 20.80 -9.93
N ALA A 153 -10.94 21.72 -10.84
CA ALA A 153 -10.06 22.09 -11.93
C ALA A 153 -9.32 23.39 -11.59
N ASP A 154 -8.00 23.36 -11.66
CA ASP A 154 -7.15 24.51 -11.28
C ASP A 154 -6.92 25.51 -12.43
N GLY A 155 -7.75 25.44 -13.49
CA GLY A 155 -7.67 26.36 -14.63
C GLY A 155 -6.47 26.15 -15.55
N GLY A 156 -5.58 25.20 -15.24
CA GLY A 156 -4.45 24.81 -16.10
C GLY A 156 -4.93 24.15 -17.38
N VAL A 157 -5.05 24.93 -18.46
CA VAL A 157 -5.19 24.39 -19.81
C VAL A 157 -3.87 23.71 -20.16
N ILE A 158 -3.90 22.39 -20.36
CA ILE A 158 -2.79 21.67 -21.00
C ILE A 158 -2.73 22.13 -22.46
N SER A 159 -1.93 23.16 -22.73
CA SER A 159 -1.51 23.48 -24.08
C SER A 159 -0.63 22.33 -24.57
N SER A 160 -0.98 21.78 -25.74
CA SER A 160 -0.25 20.71 -26.41
C SER A 160 1.25 21.01 -26.43
N PRO A 161 2.15 20.00 -26.29
CA PRO A 161 3.57 20.23 -26.47
C PRO A 161 3.78 20.76 -27.88
N THR A 162 4.30 21.99 -27.97
CA THR A 162 4.78 22.60 -29.19
C THR A 162 5.69 21.60 -29.88
N ARG A 163 5.24 21.07 -31.03
CA ARG A 163 6.11 20.33 -31.94
C ARG A 163 7.11 21.35 -32.50
N THR A 164 8.21 21.55 -31.78
CA THR A 164 9.38 22.24 -32.33
C THR A 164 9.86 21.42 -33.51
N ALA A 165 9.59 21.93 -34.71
CA ALA A 165 10.18 21.44 -35.94
C ALA A 165 11.71 21.57 -35.82
N SER A 166 12.41 20.44 -35.82
CA SER A 166 13.86 20.41 -36.04
C SER A 166 14.10 20.76 -37.50
N ARG A 167 14.85 21.83 -37.71
CA ARG A 167 15.55 22.14 -38.95
C ARG A 167 16.77 21.22 -39.09
#